data_AF-A0A6F9BLN5-F1
#
_entry.id   AF-A0A6F9BLN5-F1
#
_cell.length_a   1.000
_cell.length_b   1.000
_cell.length_c   1.000
_cell.angle_alpha   90.00
_cell.angle_beta   90.00
_cell.angle_gamma   90.00
#
_symmetry.space_group_name_H-M   'P 1'
#
loop_
_entity.id
_entity.type
_entity.pdbx_description
1 polymer ?
#
loop_
_entity_poly.entity_id
_entity_poly.type
_entity_poly.pdbx_seq_one_letter_code
_entity_poly.pdbx_strand_id
1 'polypeptide(L)'
;MIDLASVQQPVDGCIDWSVDLRRYRVLAGEPVRVKCALFYSYIRTNYSMAQSAKLRLIWYKNKGDSEEPIIFSGHRLSKEDDSIWFRSAELEDNGFYTCVLSFLVEECMTGLARLVHPCKAQQGH
;
A
#
# COMPACT_ATOMS: atom_id res chain seq x y z
N MET A 1 -14.30 -1.19 -10.90
CA MET A 1 -13.66 0.11 -10.60
C MET A 1 -14.70 0.99 -9.89
N ILE A 2 -14.43 1.39 -8.65
CA ILE A 2 -15.38 2.15 -7.81
C ILE A 2 -14.97 3.63 -7.74
N ASP A 3 -15.97 4.50 -7.69
CA ASP A 3 -15.81 5.93 -7.40
C ASP A 3 -15.77 6.13 -5.88
N LEU A 4 -14.78 6.86 -5.35
CA LEU A 4 -14.71 7.16 -3.91
C LEU A 4 -15.95 7.93 -3.44
N ALA A 5 -16.56 8.75 -4.29
CA ALA A 5 -17.80 9.45 -3.97
C ALA A 5 -19.03 8.51 -3.91
N SER A 6 -18.91 7.31 -4.49
CA SER A 6 -19.95 6.26 -4.49
C SER A 6 -19.73 5.20 -3.40
N VAL A 7 -18.63 5.28 -2.64
CA VAL A 7 -18.47 4.49 -1.41
C VAL A 7 -19.43 5.08 -0.39
N GLN A 8 -20.66 4.59 -0.42
CA GLN A 8 -21.66 4.87 0.61
C GLN A 8 -21.02 4.48 1.94
N GLN A 9 -20.87 5.45 2.84
CA GLN A 9 -20.15 5.33 4.11
C GLN A 9 -20.31 3.92 4.67
N PRO A 10 -19.24 3.09 4.68
CA PRO A 10 -19.35 1.78 5.25
C PRO A 10 -19.50 2.01 6.75
N VAL A 11 -20.73 1.88 7.21
CA VAL A 11 -21.08 1.84 8.63
C VAL A 11 -20.21 0.72 9.23
N ASP A 12 -19.20 1.12 10.01
CA ASP A 12 -18.27 0.27 10.74
C ASP A 12 -17.36 -0.70 9.96
N GLY A 13 -17.10 -0.48 8.68
CA GLY A 13 -16.33 -1.44 7.86
C GLY A 13 -15.29 -0.81 6.95
N CYS A 14 -14.15 -1.47 6.78
CA CYS A 14 -13.21 -1.16 5.73
C CYS A 14 -13.52 -2.00 4.50
N ILE A 15 -13.61 -1.39 3.30
CA ILE A 15 -13.80 -2.15 2.06
C ILE A 15 -12.49 -2.87 1.74
N ASP A 16 -12.36 -4.12 2.18
CA ASP A 16 -11.24 -4.98 1.84
C ASP A 16 -11.38 -5.46 0.38
N TRP A 17 -10.50 -4.95 -0.49
CA TRP A 17 -10.47 -5.32 -1.91
C TRP A 17 -9.69 -6.61 -2.17
N SER A 18 -9.27 -7.31 -1.10
CA SER A 18 -8.46 -8.53 -1.17
C SER A 18 -7.08 -8.32 -1.84
N VAL A 19 -6.31 -9.41 -1.96
CA VAL A 19 -4.90 -9.41 -2.39
C VAL A 19 -4.73 -8.98 -3.86
N ASP A 20 -3.72 -8.15 -4.18
CA ASP A 20 -3.37 -7.89 -5.59
C ASP A 20 -2.88 -9.17 -6.24
N LEU A 21 -3.21 -9.32 -7.51
CA LEU A 21 -2.62 -10.36 -8.33
C LEU A 21 -1.21 -9.96 -8.81
N ARG A 22 -0.81 -8.68 -8.71
CA ARG A 22 0.53 -8.23 -9.11
C ARG A 22 1.59 -8.60 -8.06
N ARG A 23 2.49 -9.51 -8.45
CA ARG A 23 3.64 -9.96 -7.66
C ARG A 23 4.91 -9.23 -8.08
N TYR A 24 5.67 -8.69 -7.12
CA TYR A 24 6.95 -8.05 -7.37
C TYR A 24 8.07 -9.05 -7.06
N ARG A 25 8.90 -9.35 -8.06
CA ARG A 25 10.09 -10.22 -7.92
C ARG A 25 11.30 -9.38 -8.28
N VAL A 26 12.31 -9.39 -7.42
CA VAL A 26 13.52 -8.58 -7.57
C VAL A 26 14.71 -9.38 -7.04
N LEU A 27 15.91 -9.13 -7.55
CA LEU A 27 17.12 -9.72 -6.98
C LEU A 27 17.52 -8.93 -5.73
N ALA A 28 18.10 -9.61 -4.73
CA ALA A 28 18.65 -8.92 -3.58
C ALA A 28 19.73 -7.92 -4.02
N GLY A 29 19.67 -6.70 -3.50
CA GLY A 29 20.55 -5.58 -3.91
C GLY A 29 19.94 -4.66 -4.97
N GLU A 30 18.97 -5.12 -5.75
CA GLU A 30 18.35 -4.33 -6.82
C GLU A 30 17.21 -3.44 -6.29
N PRO A 31 16.96 -2.28 -6.91
CA PRO A 31 15.86 -1.40 -6.52
C PRO A 31 14.51 -1.96 -6.97
N VAL A 32 13.46 -1.72 -6.17
CA VAL A 32 12.08 -2.02 -6.57
C VAL A 32 11.12 -0.92 -6.11
N ARG A 33 10.18 -0.56 -7.01
CA ARG A 33 9.07 0.35 -6.73
C ARG A 33 7.78 -0.45 -6.64
N VAL A 34 7.15 -0.45 -5.47
CA VAL A 34 5.85 -1.06 -5.24
C VAL A 34 4.78 0.02 -5.26
N LYS A 35 3.93 0.03 -6.28
CA LYS A 35 2.82 0.97 -6.42
C LYS A 35 1.55 0.43 -5.74
N CYS A 36 0.83 1.28 -5.01
CA CYS A 36 -0.46 0.93 -4.43
C CYS A 36 -1.52 0.70 -5.53
N ALA A 37 -2.07 -0.51 -5.61
CA ALA A 37 -3.02 -0.85 -6.68
C ALA A 37 -4.36 -0.15 -6.62
N LEU A 38 -4.71 0.45 -5.48
CA LEU A 38 -5.90 1.28 -5.40
C LEU A 38 -5.95 2.26 -6.58
N PHE A 39 -4.87 3.03 -6.74
CA PHE A 39 -4.79 4.11 -7.71
C PHE A 39 -4.66 3.70 -9.18
N TYR A 40 -4.39 2.42 -9.48
CA TYR A 40 -4.25 1.96 -10.87
C TYR A 40 -5.26 0.89 -11.31
N SER A 41 -5.96 0.22 -10.38
CA SER A 41 -6.88 -0.89 -10.70
C SER A 41 -8.27 -0.75 -10.09
N TYR A 42 -8.40 -0.22 -8.87
CA TYR A 42 -9.62 -0.40 -8.08
C TYR A 42 -10.45 0.87 -7.97
N ILE A 43 -9.81 2.02 -7.77
CA ILE A 43 -10.48 3.33 -7.63
C ILE A 43 -10.22 4.22 -8.85
N ARG A 44 -11.19 5.08 -9.17
CA ARG A 44 -11.06 6.07 -10.26
C ARG A 44 -10.14 7.24 -9.93
N THR A 45 -10.00 7.55 -8.64
CA THR A 45 -9.23 8.68 -8.14
C THR A 45 -7.75 8.35 -8.19
N ASN A 46 -6.91 9.29 -8.65
CA ASN A 46 -5.45 9.16 -8.60
C ASN A 46 -4.89 9.70 -7.28
N TYR A 47 -3.59 9.50 -7.04
CA TYR A 47 -2.94 9.92 -5.80
C TYR A 47 -3.05 11.42 -5.53
N SER A 48 -2.81 12.25 -6.55
CA SER A 48 -2.88 13.72 -6.42
C SER A 48 -4.27 14.19 -6.01
N MET A 49 -5.32 13.66 -6.65
CA MET A 49 -6.71 13.96 -6.30
C MET A 49 -7.06 13.50 -4.88
N ALA A 50 -6.57 12.32 -4.46
CA ALA A 50 -6.76 11.83 -3.10
C ALA A 50 -6.08 12.74 -2.06
N GLN A 51 -4.88 13.26 -2.37
CA GLN A 51 -4.21 14.25 -1.52
C GLN A 51 -4.99 15.56 -1.43
N SER A 52 -5.52 16.07 -2.55
CA SER A 52 -6.38 17.26 -2.56
C SER A 52 -7.65 17.08 -1.73
N ALA A 53 -8.19 15.86 -1.68
CA ALA A 53 -9.31 15.47 -0.82
C ALA A 53 -8.91 15.18 0.64
N LYS A 54 -7.67 15.49 1.04
CA LYS A 54 -7.11 15.28 2.39
C LYS A 54 -7.11 13.81 2.84
N LEU A 55 -7.08 12.87 1.89
CA LEU A 55 -6.95 11.45 2.19
C LEU A 55 -5.50 11.11 2.52
N ARG A 56 -5.31 10.18 3.46
CA ARG A 56 -4.00 9.74 3.94
C ARG A 56 -3.72 8.33 3.44
N LEU A 57 -2.66 8.19 2.66
CA LEU A 57 -2.13 6.88 2.28
C LEU A 57 -1.17 6.38 3.36
N ILE A 58 -1.50 5.26 3.98
CA ILE A 58 -0.69 4.55 4.98
C ILE A 58 -0.29 3.20 4.40
N TRP A 59 0.90 2.73 4.75
CA TRP A 59 1.41 1.42 4.34
C TRP A 59 1.70 0.55 5.55
N TYR A 60 1.37 -0.73 5.43
CA TYR A 60 1.60 -1.78 6.43
C TYR A 60 2.39 -2.92 5.82
N LYS A 61 3.17 -3.62 6.65
CA LYS A 61 3.85 -4.86 6.30
C LYS A 61 3.40 -5.96 7.26
N ASN A 62 3.17 -7.16 6.73
CA ASN A 62 2.90 -8.31 7.58
C ASN A 62 4.16 -8.73 8.36
N LYS A 63 3.96 -9.18 9.59
CA LYS A 63 5.00 -9.67 10.48
C LYS A 63 4.44 -10.83 11.31
N GLY A 64 4.59 -12.04 10.77
CA GLY A 64 3.85 -13.20 11.29
C GLY A 64 2.35 -13.00 11.04
N ASP A 65 1.56 -13.08 12.11
CA ASP A 65 0.09 -12.97 12.07
C ASP A 65 -0.44 -11.53 12.21
N SER A 66 0.44 -10.55 12.45
CA SER A 66 0.06 -9.13 12.58
C SER A 66 0.50 -8.29 11.39
N GLU A 67 -0.17 -7.16 11.19
CA GLU A 67 0.28 -6.10 10.28
C GLU A 67 0.76 -4.91 11.10
N GLU A 68 1.97 -4.44 10.83
CA GLU A 68 2.57 -3.28 11.48
C GLU A 68 2.71 -2.12 10.47
N PRO A 69 2.46 -0.86 10.88
CA PRO A 69 2.68 0.29 10.01
C PRO A 69 4.16 0.41 9.67
N ILE A 70 4.46 0.72 8.41
CA ILE A 70 5.84 0.86 7.93
C ILE A 70 6.39 2.22 8.38
N ILE A 71 7.54 2.18 9.07
CA ILE A 71 8.29 3.38 9.43
C ILE A 71 9.32 3.64 8.33
N PHE A 72 9.12 4.72 7.58
CA PHE A 72 10.03 5.11 6.50
C PHE A 72 11.24 5.86 7.05
N SER A 73 12.42 5.26 6.96
CA SER A 73 13.70 5.85 7.38
C SER A 73 14.44 6.57 6.24
N GLY A 74 13.91 6.51 5.01
CA GLY A 74 14.37 7.31 3.85
C GLY A 74 15.64 6.82 3.17
N HIS A 75 16.54 6.12 3.87
CA HIS A 75 17.84 5.74 3.31
C HIS A 75 17.77 4.50 2.38
N ARG A 76 17.02 3.47 2.78
CA ARG A 76 16.79 2.25 1.99
C ARG A 76 15.34 2.11 1.56
N LEU A 77 14.42 2.46 2.47
CA LEU A 77 12.98 2.38 2.30
C LEU A 77 12.36 3.78 2.40
N SER A 78 11.77 4.26 1.31
CA SER A 78 11.09 5.56 1.25
C SER A 78 9.67 5.42 0.75
N LYS A 79 8.82 6.38 1.14
CA LYS A 79 7.51 6.59 0.54
C LYS A 79 7.63 7.72 -0.48
N GLU A 80 7.22 7.47 -1.70
CA GLU A 80 7.12 8.49 -2.76
C GLU A 80 5.76 8.37 -3.44
N ASP A 81 4.96 9.42 -3.37
CA ASP A 81 3.58 9.44 -3.87
C ASP A 81 2.73 8.26 -3.37
N ASP A 82 2.20 7.48 -4.31
CA ASP A 82 1.42 6.25 -4.14
C ASP A 82 2.26 4.99 -3.96
N SER A 83 3.59 5.14 -3.82
CA SER A 83 4.54 4.05 -3.93
C SER A 83 5.44 3.94 -2.71
N ILE A 84 5.88 2.71 -2.44
CA ILE A 84 7.06 2.45 -1.63
C ILE A 84 8.23 2.20 -2.56
N TRP A 85 9.38 2.78 -2.23
CA TRP A 85 10.65 2.51 -2.89
C TRP A 85 11.61 1.80 -1.98
N PHE A 86 12.12 0.69 -2.48
CA PHE A 86 13.30 0.02 -1.97
C PHE A 86 14.45 0.44 -2.87
N ARG A 87 15.40 1.22 -2.34
CA ARG A 87 16.63 1.57 -3.06
C ARG A 87 17.55 0.36 -3.25
N SER A 88 17.45 -0.60 -2.33
CA SER A 88 18.09 -1.91 -2.38
C SER A 88 17.17 -2.90 -1.66
N ALA A 89 16.69 -3.91 -2.39
CA ALA A 89 15.83 -4.96 -1.86
C ALA A 89 16.63 -6.01 -1.07
N GLU A 90 16.12 -6.40 0.10
CA GLU A 90 16.75 -7.40 0.97
C GLU A 90 15.83 -8.62 1.14
N LEU A 91 16.41 -9.77 1.51
CA LEU A 91 15.61 -10.98 1.77
C LEU A 91 14.58 -10.79 2.89
N GLU A 92 14.87 -9.91 3.84
CA GLU A 92 13.96 -9.54 4.94
C GLU A 92 12.78 -8.70 4.46
N ASP A 93 12.86 -8.08 3.28
CA ASP A 93 11.74 -7.37 2.66
C ASP A 93 10.69 -8.34 2.09
N ASN A 94 10.95 -9.64 2.14
CA ASN A 94 9.97 -10.64 1.75
C ASN A 94 8.73 -10.56 2.64
N GLY A 95 7.58 -10.42 2.01
CA GLY A 95 6.32 -10.28 2.72
C GLY A 95 5.24 -9.64 1.87
N PHE A 96 4.18 -9.29 2.56
CA PHE A 96 2.94 -8.72 2.07
C PHE A 96 2.86 -7.27 2.52
N TYR A 97 2.83 -6.38 1.54
CA TYR A 97 2.70 -4.94 1.76
C TYR A 97 1.28 -4.51 1.45
N THR A 98 0.63 -3.87 2.42
CA THR A 98 -0.76 -3.40 2.35
C THR A 98 -0.77 -1.88 2.28
N CYS A 99 -1.31 -1.29 1.21
CA CYS A 99 -1.64 0.14 1.21
C CYS A 99 -3.06 0.37 1.74
N VAL A 100 -3.29 1.52 2.36
CA VAL A 100 -4.54 1.90 3.02
C VAL A 100 -4.80 3.37 2.75
N LEU A 101 -5.99 3.73 2.30
CA LEU A 101 -6.37 5.13 2.05
C LEU A 101 -7.43 5.57 3.05
N SER A 102 -7.05 6.27 4.12
CA SER A 102 -7.97 6.76 5.13
C SER A 102 -8.44 8.19 4.86
N PHE A 103 -9.71 8.48 5.15
CA PHE A 103 -10.23 9.85 5.26
C PHE A 103 -10.28 10.29 6.72
N LEU A 104 -10.13 11.59 6.97
CA LEU A 104 -10.46 12.19 8.26
C LEU A 104 -11.91 12.69 8.18
N VAL A 105 -12.84 11.94 8.76
CA VAL A 105 -14.15 12.42 9.19
C VAL A 105 -14.12 12.36 10.71
N GLU A 106 -14.68 13.36 11.41
CA GLU A 106 -14.69 13.41 12.88
C GLU A 106 -14.95 12.02 13.48
N GLU A 107 -13.97 11.53 14.23
CA GLU A 107 -13.96 10.29 15.04
C GLU A 107 -14.24 8.92 14.36
N CYS A 108 -13.98 8.72 13.06
CA CYS A 108 -13.91 7.34 12.54
C CYS A 108 -13.03 7.17 11.28
N MET A 109 -12.09 6.22 11.31
CA MET A 109 -11.27 5.82 10.14
C MET A 109 -12.00 4.75 9.31
N THR A 110 -12.99 5.11 8.49
CA THR A 110 -13.86 4.14 7.80
C THR A 110 -13.44 3.88 6.34
N GLY A 111 -12.28 3.26 6.12
CA GLY A 111 -11.95 2.75 4.78
C GLY A 111 -10.51 2.28 4.60
N LEU A 112 -10.22 1.00 4.86
CA LEU A 112 -8.96 0.36 4.46
C LEU A 112 -9.20 -0.35 3.12
N ALA A 113 -8.68 0.21 2.04
CA ALA A 113 -8.64 -0.52 0.79
C ALA A 113 -7.31 -1.29 0.73
N ARG A 114 -7.36 -2.54 1.20
CA ARG A 114 -6.18 -3.38 1.42
C ARG A 114 -5.80 -4.13 0.17
N LEU A 115 -4.50 -4.25 -0.05
CA LEU A 115 -3.98 -4.95 -1.20
C LEU A 115 -2.56 -5.41 -0.94
N VAL A 116 -2.36 -6.71 -1.02
CA VAL A 116 -1.15 -7.40 -0.60
C VAL A 116 -0.20 -7.58 -1.79
N HIS A 117 0.99 -6.98 -1.70
CA HIS A 117 2.05 -7.22 -2.68
C HIS A 117 3.07 -8.21 -2.14
N PRO A 118 3.22 -9.42 -2.73
CA PRO A 118 4.35 -10.27 -2.41
C PRO A 118 5.61 -9.66 -3.05
N CYS A 119 6.53 -9.19 -2.21
CA CYS A 119 7.90 -8.94 -2.62
C CYS A 119 8.70 -10.22 -2.37
N LYS A 120 9.40 -10.73 -3.39
CA LYS A 120 10.42 -11.78 -3.21
C LYS A 120 11.76 -11.25 -3.72
N ALA A 121 12.66 -10.93 -2.80
CA ALA A 121 14.09 -10.84 -3.04
C ALA A 121 14.66 -12.26 -3.18
N GLN A 122 15.43 -12.51 -4.24
CA GLN A 122 16.13 -13.78 -4.47
C GLN A 122 17.65 -13.55 -4.42
N GLN A 123 18.42 -14.53 -3.91
CA GLN A 123 19.89 -14.48 -4.01
C GLN A 123 20.30 -14.54 -5.49
N GLY A 124 21.19 -13.63 -5.89
CA GLY A 124 21.88 -13.72 -7.18
C GLY A 124 22.80 -14.94 -7.20
N HIS A 125 22.85 -15.61 -8.35
CA HIS A 125 23.84 -16.66 -8.63
C HIS A 125 25.24 -16.08 -8.81
#